data_AF-F9LY88-F1
#
_entry.id   AF-F9LY88-F1
#
_cell.length_a   1.000
_cell.length_b   1.000
_cell.length_c   1.000
_cell.angle_alpha   90.00
_cell.angle_beta   90.00
_cell.angle_gamma   90.00
#
_symmetry.space_group_name_H-M   'P 1'
#
loop_
_entity.id
_entity.type
_entity.pdbx_description
1 polymer ?
#
loop_
_entity_poly.entity_id
_entity_poly.type
_entity_poly.pdbx_seq_one_letter_code
_entity_poly.pdbx_strand_id
1 'polypeptide(L)'
;MTNSLKRQGNLPSEFPQQPLQQNAERIYNIEQANNVNNIVNYVPARKILSPNEYYNLFIIYGEQYEGDSFTIENGRIFEYTNTAIKQKFSQFTLEDIDEIMSLPTLFLPEYSEVNQEIKTGFLGQLVDIDKRAGYIKFDFQKECEIDLNLIELHQSELKIEDWELSRTHWAIKRANLKNILKGFGNGNETE
;
A
#
# COMPACT_ATOMS: atom_id res chain seq x y z
N MET A 1 -31.41 57.88 28.23
CA MET A 1 -30.49 57.79 27.08
C MET A 1 -29.23 58.55 27.43
N THR A 2 -28.07 57.87 27.39
CA THR A 2 -26.70 58.36 27.08
C THR A 2 -26.34 59.80 27.48
N ASN A 3 -25.29 60.09 28.23
CA ASN A 3 -23.91 59.71 27.93
C ASN A 3 -22.97 60.03 29.12
N SER A 4 -21.95 59.21 29.28
CA SER A 4 -21.02 59.21 30.41
C SER A 4 -19.74 60.00 30.11
N LEU A 5 -19.36 60.85 31.07
CA LEU A 5 -18.03 61.15 31.62
C LEU A 5 -16.79 61.33 30.70
N LYS A 6 -16.35 62.61 30.66
CA LYS A 6 -15.02 63.19 30.93
C LYS A 6 -13.71 62.46 30.51
N ARG A 7 -12.86 63.26 29.84
CA ARG A 7 -11.42 63.09 29.60
C ARG A 7 -10.56 63.21 30.87
N GLN A 8 -9.40 62.53 30.84
CA GLN A 8 -8.08 62.73 31.49
C GLN A 8 -7.58 61.37 32.04
N GLY A 9 -6.32 60.94 31.93
CA GLY A 9 -5.08 61.54 31.42
C GLY A 9 -3.99 60.45 31.31
N ASN A 10 -2.80 60.85 30.87
CA ASN A 10 -1.59 60.03 30.74
C ASN A 10 -1.23 59.29 32.03
N LEU A 11 -0.75 58.05 31.89
CA LEU A 11 0.03 57.34 32.90
C LEU A 11 1.26 56.66 32.25
N PRO A 12 2.38 56.58 32.98
CA PRO A 12 3.74 56.44 32.44
C PRO A 12 4.16 55.01 32.10
N SER A 13 5.12 54.95 31.18
CA SER A 13 5.97 53.82 30.83
C SER A 13 6.92 53.43 31.96
N GLU A 14 7.14 52.13 32.10
CA GLU A 14 8.24 51.41 32.78
C GLU A 14 7.83 50.57 34.00
N PHE A 15 7.99 49.25 33.87
CA PHE A 15 8.19 48.31 34.97
C PHE A 15 9.67 47.86 34.97
N PRO A 16 10.31 47.76 36.14
CA PRO A 16 11.75 47.54 36.28
C PRO A 16 12.18 46.09 35.98
N GLN A 17 13.29 45.94 35.26
CA GLN A 17 13.96 44.65 35.07
C GLN A 17 14.92 44.37 36.25
N GLN A 18 14.69 43.29 36.99
CA GLN A 18 15.71 42.69 37.85
C GLN A 18 16.56 41.69 37.03
N PRO A 19 17.88 41.62 37.24
CA PRO A 19 18.74 40.72 36.48
C PRO A 19 18.64 39.28 37.01
N LEU A 20 18.18 38.35 36.16
CA LEU A 20 18.40 36.92 36.37
C LEU A 20 19.77 36.54 35.81
N GLN A 21 20.69 36.29 36.73
CA GLN A 21 22.02 35.78 36.45
C GLN A 21 21.91 34.28 36.15
N GLN A 22 22.11 33.88 34.89
CA GLN A 22 22.36 32.49 34.53
C GLN A 22 23.72 32.38 33.86
N ASN A 23 24.67 31.78 34.58
CA ASN A 23 25.91 31.29 34.02
C ASN A 23 25.64 29.94 33.36
N ALA A 24 25.88 29.85 32.04
CA ALA A 24 26.15 28.59 31.36
C ALA A 24 27.12 28.85 30.19
N GLU A 25 28.04 27.91 30.02
CA GLU A 25 29.34 28.06 29.36
C GLU A 25 29.31 28.03 27.82
N ARG A 26 30.32 28.68 27.23
CA ARG A 26 30.82 28.63 25.83
C ARG A 26 29.84 28.95 24.69
N ILE A 27 29.96 30.20 24.26
CA ILE A 27 29.45 30.79 23.01
C ILE A 27 30.13 30.13 21.80
N TYR A 28 29.36 29.50 20.91
CA TYR A 28 29.76 29.34 19.51
C TYR A 28 29.27 30.58 18.75
N ASN A 29 30.21 31.33 18.18
CA ASN A 29 29.94 32.51 17.36
C ASN A 29 29.07 32.11 16.15
N ILE A 30 27.80 32.55 16.15
CA ILE A 30 27.00 32.62 14.93
C ILE A 30 26.98 34.08 14.52
N GLU A 31 28.03 34.51 13.81
CA GLU A 31 27.98 35.78 13.11
C GLU A 31 27.19 35.59 11.82
N GLN A 32 26.06 36.29 11.73
CA GLN A 32 25.33 36.68 10.53
C GLN A 32 24.74 35.55 9.66
N ALA A 33 23.60 34.99 10.09
CA ALA A 33 22.60 34.49 9.15
C ALA A 33 21.29 35.24 9.40
N ASN A 34 21.03 36.21 8.53
CA ASN A 34 19.77 36.94 8.45
C ASN A 34 18.58 35.98 8.38
N ASN A 35 17.52 36.31 9.12
CA ASN A 35 16.18 35.71 9.11
C ASN A 35 15.79 35.02 7.78
N VAL A 36 15.82 33.69 7.76
CA VAL A 36 15.02 32.90 6.79
C VAL A 36 14.16 31.93 7.59
N ASN A 37 12.89 32.30 7.79
CA ASN A 37 11.85 31.39 8.28
C ASN A 37 11.52 30.37 7.17
N ASN A 38 12.41 29.39 6.95
CA ASN A 38 12.11 28.26 6.08
C ASN A 38 11.26 27.25 6.87
N ILE A 39 9.95 27.34 6.74
CA ILE A 39 9.05 26.22 7.05
C ILE A 39 9.31 25.16 5.99
N VAL A 40 10.19 24.21 6.28
CA VAL A 40 10.37 23.02 5.45
C VAL A 40 9.10 22.20 5.61
N ASN A 41 8.23 22.22 4.59
CA ASN A 41 7.10 21.30 4.50
C ASN A 41 7.67 19.88 4.38
N TYR A 42 7.85 19.21 5.50
CA TYR A 42 8.22 17.81 5.54
C TYR A 42 7.07 16.99 4.97
N VAL A 43 7.16 16.63 3.70
CA VAL A 43 6.33 15.58 3.11
C VAL A 43 7.00 14.26 3.46
N PRO A 44 6.39 13.40 4.30
CA PRO A 44 6.97 12.10 4.61
C PRO A 44 7.22 11.32 3.32
N ALA A 45 8.38 10.69 3.21
CA ALA A 45 8.68 9.84 2.05
C ALA A 45 7.58 8.77 1.90
N ARG A 46 7.06 8.63 0.68
CA ARG A 46 6.09 7.59 0.32
C ARG A 46 6.65 6.22 0.70
N LYS A 47 5.99 5.51 1.62
CA LYS A 47 6.38 4.14 1.96
C LYS A 47 6.09 3.22 0.77
N ILE A 48 7.12 2.56 0.26
CA ILE A 48 7.04 1.56 -0.81
C ILE A 48 6.68 0.19 -0.22
N LEU A 49 5.79 -0.54 -0.88
CA LEU A 49 5.45 -1.92 -0.58
C LEU A 49 6.61 -2.82 -1.00
N SER A 50 7.15 -3.59 -0.06
CA SER A 50 8.23 -4.52 -0.33
C SER A 50 7.71 -5.78 -1.04
N PRO A 51 8.35 -6.24 -2.14
CA PRO A 51 8.04 -7.52 -2.78
C PRO A 51 8.21 -8.75 -1.89
N ASN A 52 8.90 -8.61 -0.74
CA ASN A 52 9.07 -9.67 0.26
C ASN A 52 8.02 -9.60 1.38
N GLU A 53 7.10 -8.63 1.35
CA GLU A 53 6.04 -8.46 2.35
C GLU A 53 4.64 -8.37 1.72
N TYR A 54 4.56 -8.06 0.43
CA TYR A 54 3.32 -7.86 -0.30
C TYR A 54 3.34 -8.58 -1.65
N TYR A 55 2.16 -8.96 -2.12
CA TYR A 55 1.96 -9.59 -3.42
C TYR A 55 0.60 -9.20 -4.03
N ASN A 56 0.49 -9.28 -5.35
CA ASN A 56 -0.77 -9.16 -6.08
C ASN A 56 -1.48 -10.51 -6.14
N LEU A 57 -2.79 -10.53 -5.87
CA LEU A 57 -3.64 -11.70 -6.02
C LEU A 57 -4.68 -11.41 -7.10
N PHE A 58 -4.72 -12.24 -8.13
CA PHE A 58 -5.80 -12.27 -9.11
C PHE A 58 -6.53 -13.59 -9.00
N ILE A 59 -7.86 -13.52 -8.85
CA ILE A 59 -8.76 -14.66 -8.93
C ILE A 59 -9.76 -14.32 -10.03
N ILE A 60 -9.92 -15.19 -11.03
CA ILE A 60 -10.75 -14.91 -12.21
C ILE A 60 -11.56 -16.14 -12.61
N TYR A 61 -12.86 -15.96 -12.82
CA TYR A 61 -13.77 -17.04 -13.19
C TYR A 61 -13.38 -17.66 -14.54
N GLY A 62 -13.12 -18.98 -14.53
CA GLY A 62 -12.85 -19.75 -15.74
C GLY A 62 -11.50 -19.45 -16.43
N GLU A 63 -10.68 -18.56 -15.86
CA GLU A 63 -9.40 -18.18 -16.45
C GLU A 63 -8.35 -19.27 -16.22
N GLN A 64 -7.87 -19.86 -17.31
CA GLN A 64 -6.80 -20.85 -17.30
C GLN A 64 -5.42 -20.19 -17.50
N TYR A 65 -5.40 -18.88 -17.77
CA TYR A 65 -4.21 -18.11 -18.08
C TYR A 65 -3.44 -18.70 -19.27
N GLU A 66 -4.15 -19.14 -20.32
CA GLU A 66 -3.52 -19.66 -21.55
C GLU A 66 -2.78 -18.54 -22.30
N GLY A 67 -3.33 -17.32 -22.27
CA GLY A 67 -2.71 -16.11 -22.80
C GLY A 67 -1.72 -15.43 -21.84
N ASP A 68 -1.36 -14.20 -22.19
CA ASP A 68 -0.45 -13.31 -21.45
C ASP A 68 -1.14 -12.05 -20.94
N SER A 69 -2.47 -11.95 -21.10
CA SER A 69 -3.25 -10.82 -20.59
C SER A 69 -4.69 -11.17 -20.24
N PHE A 70 -5.27 -10.38 -19.33
CA PHE A 70 -6.68 -10.44 -18.94
C PHE A 70 -7.19 -9.05 -18.55
N THR A 71 -8.49 -8.92 -18.30
CA THR A 71 -9.12 -7.67 -17.87
C THR A 71 -9.93 -7.85 -16.59
N ILE A 72 -9.90 -6.85 -15.71
CA ILE A 72 -10.72 -6.79 -14.50
C ILE A 72 -11.60 -5.54 -14.52
N GLU A 73 -12.90 -5.70 -14.26
CA GLU A 73 -13.84 -4.58 -14.15
C GLU A 73 -13.54 -3.70 -12.93
N ASN A 74 -13.81 -2.40 -13.04
CA ASN A 74 -13.48 -1.43 -11.98
C ASN A 74 -14.08 -1.77 -10.60
N GLY A 75 -15.25 -2.41 -10.55
CA GLY A 75 -15.89 -2.83 -9.29
C GLY A 75 -15.17 -3.97 -8.56
N ARG A 76 -14.20 -4.61 -9.22
CA ARG A 76 -13.45 -5.79 -8.75
C ARG A 76 -12.00 -5.46 -8.39
N ILE A 77 -11.62 -4.20 -8.56
CA ILE A 77 -10.28 -3.69 -8.27
C ILE A 77 -10.14 -3.51 -6.75
N PHE A 78 -9.09 -4.13 -6.21
CA PHE A 78 -8.76 -4.11 -4.80
C PHE A 78 -9.85 -4.67 -3.86
N GLU A 79 -10.83 -5.46 -4.31
CA GLU A 79 -12.03 -5.84 -3.53
C GLU A 79 -11.68 -6.30 -2.08
N TYR A 80 -10.65 -7.14 -1.94
CA TYR A 80 -10.14 -7.70 -0.66
C TYR A 80 -8.80 -7.11 -0.19
N THR A 81 -8.53 -5.87 -0.57
CA THR A 81 -7.34 -5.13 -0.13
C THR A 81 -7.67 -4.24 1.07
N ASN A 82 -6.76 -4.14 2.02
CA ASN A 82 -6.92 -3.24 3.16
C ASN A 82 -7.04 -1.77 2.71
N THR A 83 -7.88 -1.00 3.41
CA THR A 83 -8.19 0.41 3.12
C THR A 83 -6.95 1.30 2.97
N ALA A 84 -5.90 1.10 3.77
CA ALA A 84 -4.70 1.93 3.66
C ALA A 84 -3.97 1.74 2.32
N ILE A 85 -3.94 0.52 1.78
CA ILE A 85 -3.33 0.22 0.49
C ILE A 85 -4.23 0.70 -0.66
N LYS A 86 -5.56 0.52 -0.54
CA LYS A 86 -6.53 1.10 -1.48
C LYS A 86 -6.35 2.61 -1.62
N GLN A 87 -6.22 3.32 -0.50
CA GLN A 87 -6.02 4.76 -0.48
C GLN A 87 -4.69 5.16 -1.11
N LYS A 88 -3.61 4.43 -0.80
CA LYS A 88 -2.28 4.65 -1.38
C LYS A 88 -2.29 4.59 -2.91
N PHE A 89 -3.02 3.64 -3.50
CA PHE A 89 -3.09 3.46 -4.96
C PHE A 89 -4.34 4.06 -5.60
N SER A 90 -5.05 4.95 -4.90
CA SER A 90 -6.32 5.52 -5.38
C SER A 90 -6.17 6.38 -6.64
N GLN A 91 -5.00 7.00 -6.82
CA GLN A 91 -4.73 7.87 -7.96
C GLN A 91 -4.25 7.09 -9.18
N PHE A 92 -3.63 5.92 -8.98
CA PHE A 92 -3.14 5.06 -10.06
C PHE A 92 -2.12 5.80 -10.95
N THR A 93 -1.19 6.51 -10.30
CA THR A 93 -0.08 7.22 -10.94
C THR A 93 0.92 6.24 -11.57
N LEU A 94 1.84 6.73 -12.42
CA LEU A 94 2.91 5.88 -12.97
C LEU A 94 3.75 5.23 -11.86
N GLU A 95 4.05 5.95 -10.79
CA GLU A 95 4.75 5.40 -9.62
C GLU A 95 3.91 4.33 -8.89
N ASP A 96 2.57 4.45 -8.89
CA ASP A 96 1.70 3.41 -8.34
C ASP A 96 1.77 2.15 -9.18
N ILE A 97 1.72 2.30 -10.51
CA ILE A 97 1.79 1.20 -11.47
C ILE A 97 3.14 0.49 -11.36
N ASP A 98 4.25 1.23 -11.36
CA ASP A 98 5.61 0.67 -11.20
C ASP A 98 5.75 -0.11 -9.89
N GLU A 99 5.24 0.45 -8.80
CA GLU A 99 5.27 -0.20 -7.49
C GLU A 99 4.43 -1.49 -7.48
N ILE A 100 3.23 -1.47 -8.06
CA ILE A 100 2.35 -2.64 -8.17
C ILE A 100 2.98 -3.73 -9.04
N MET A 101 3.56 -3.37 -10.19
CA MET A 101 4.21 -4.33 -11.09
C MET A 101 5.46 -4.95 -10.48
N SER A 102 6.10 -4.28 -9.52
CA SER A 102 7.26 -4.83 -8.81
C SER A 102 6.91 -5.98 -7.85
N LEU A 103 5.64 -6.10 -7.45
CA LEU A 103 5.20 -7.11 -6.49
C LEU A 103 5.00 -8.48 -7.16
N PRO A 104 5.43 -9.59 -6.51
CA PRO A 104 5.11 -10.93 -6.98
C PRO A 104 3.60 -11.10 -7.14
N THR A 105 3.19 -11.87 -8.12
CA THR A 105 1.78 -12.00 -8.47
C THR A 105 1.34 -13.46 -8.48
N LEU A 106 0.24 -13.74 -7.77
CA LEU A 106 -0.43 -15.03 -7.76
C LEU A 106 -1.69 -14.94 -8.63
N PHE A 107 -1.72 -15.75 -9.69
CA PHE A 107 -2.79 -15.83 -10.67
C PHE A 107 -3.56 -17.13 -10.45
N LEU A 108 -4.83 -17.04 -10.07
CA LEU A 108 -5.68 -18.20 -9.77
C LEU A 108 -6.98 -18.14 -10.58
N PRO A 109 -7.54 -19.29 -10.98
CA PRO A 109 -8.94 -19.35 -11.35
C PRO A 109 -9.81 -19.17 -10.09
N GLU A 110 -11.09 -18.85 -10.26
CA GLU A 110 -12.06 -19.08 -9.18
C GLU A 110 -12.13 -20.56 -8.80
N TYR A 111 -12.18 -20.83 -7.50
CA TYR A 111 -12.19 -22.16 -6.93
C TYR A 111 -13.18 -22.25 -5.77
N SER A 112 -14.03 -23.27 -5.79
CA SER A 112 -14.99 -23.55 -4.73
C SER A 112 -15.40 -25.02 -4.77
N GLU A 113 -16.13 -25.49 -3.75
CA GLU A 113 -16.67 -26.86 -3.74
C GLU A 113 -17.52 -27.20 -4.98
N VAL A 114 -18.17 -26.20 -5.58
CA VAL A 114 -19.00 -26.36 -6.78
C VAL A 114 -18.25 -26.08 -8.09
N ASN A 115 -17.03 -25.54 -8.02
CA ASN A 115 -16.22 -25.18 -9.17
C ASN A 115 -14.75 -25.55 -8.92
N GLN A 116 -14.41 -26.80 -9.26
CA GLN A 116 -13.06 -27.38 -9.11
C GLN A 116 -12.47 -27.86 -10.46
N GLU A 117 -13.02 -27.39 -11.58
CA GLU A 117 -12.63 -27.86 -12.91
C GLU A 117 -11.20 -27.45 -13.26
N ILE A 118 -10.76 -26.28 -12.80
CA ILE A 118 -9.42 -25.75 -13.01
C ILE A 118 -8.69 -25.76 -11.65
N LYS A 119 -7.59 -26.50 -11.57
CA LYS A 119 -6.79 -26.68 -10.33
C LYS A 119 -5.37 -26.14 -10.43
N THR A 120 -5.04 -25.49 -11.55
CA THR A 120 -3.71 -24.92 -11.78
C THR A 120 -3.79 -23.40 -11.76
N GLY A 121 -2.97 -22.80 -10.89
CA GLY A 121 -2.69 -21.37 -10.87
C GLY A 121 -1.21 -21.14 -11.20
N PHE A 122 -0.79 -19.88 -11.14
CA PHE A 122 0.57 -19.49 -11.50
C PHE A 122 1.13 -18.43 -10.55
N LEU A 123 2.40 -18.59 -10.19
CA LEU A 123 3.22 -17.49 -9.73
C LEU A 123 3.81 -16.78 -10.95
N GLY A 124 3.89 -15.46 -10.90
CA GLY A 124 4.54 -14.67 -11.93
C GLY A 124 4.66 -13.20 -11.58
N GLN A 125 4.69 -12.36 -12.61
CA GLN A 125 4.83 -10.91 -12.52
C GLN A 125 3.91 -10.21 -13.51
N LEU A 126 3.44 -9.02 -13.15
CA LEU A 126 2.83 -8.09 -14.10
C LEU A 126 3.91 -7.44 -14.97
N VAL A 127 3.56 -7.20 -16.24
CA VAL A 127 4.44 -6.60 -17.25
C VAL A 127 3.93 -5.21 -17.64
N ASP A 128 2.61 -5.05 -17.73
CA ASP A 128 1.97 -3.77 -18.02
C ASP A 128 0.58 -3.68 -17.37
N ILE A 129 0.13 -2.45 -17.12
CA ILE A 129 -1.19 -2.14 -16.56
C ILE A 129 -1.82 -0.98 -17.34
N ASP A 130 -2.83 -1.29 -18.15
CA ASP A 130 -3.56 -0.31 -18.97
C ASP A 130 -4.95 -0.04 -18.36
N LYS A 131 -5.08 1.07 -17.64
CA LYS A 131 -6.33 1.51 -17.00
C LYS A 131 -7.26 2.21 -18.00
N ARG A 132 -8.48 1.70 -18.12
CA ARG A 132 -9.53 2.25 -18.99
C ARG A 132 -10.78 2.61 -18.18
N ALA A 133 -11.76 3.24 -18.84
CA ALA A 133 -12.94 3.80 -18.17
C ALA A 133 -13.82 2.75 -17.46
N GLY A 134 -13.86 1.50 -17.93
CA GLY A 134 -14.69 0.44 -17.35
C GLY A 134 -13.93 -0.75 -16.75
N TYR A 135 -12.68 -0.93 -17.16
CA TYR A 135 -11.84 -2.07 -16.78
C TYR A 135 -10.37 -1.67 -16.79
N ILE A 136 -9.53 -2.52 -16.23
CA ILE A 136 -8.08 -2.46 -16.34
C ILE A 136 -7.60 -3.71 -17.05
N LYS A 137 -6.76 -3.55 -18.07
CA LYS A 137 -6.05 -4.67 -18.72
C LYS A 137 -4.71 -4.86 -18.03
N PHE A 138 -4.36 -6.12 -17.79
CA PHE A 138 -3.10 -6.53 -17.21
C PHE A 138 -2.39 -7.44 -18.20
N ASP A 139 -1.14 -7.12 -18.51
CA ASP A 139 -0.22 -8.03 -19.20
C ASP A 139 0.68 -8.67 -18.16
N PHE A 140 1.00 -9.95 -18.32
CA PHE A 140 1.73 -10.72 -17.33
C PHE A 140 2.64 -11.78 -17.93
N GLN A 141 3.56 -12.26 -17.10
CA GLN A 141 4.40 -13.41 -17.38
C GLN A 141 4.30 -14.43 -16.24
N LYS A 142 4.25 -15.71 -16.60
CA LYS A 142 4.22 -16.85 -15.67
C LYS A 142 5.64 -17.31 -15.37
N GLU A 143 5.93 -17.60 -14.11
CA GLU A 143 7.21 -18.13 -13.64
C GLU A 143 7.12 -19.62 -13.30
N CYS A 144 6.10 -20.01 -12.53
CA CYS A 144 5.87 -21.41 -12.18
C CYS A 144 4.39 -21.72 -11.94
N GLU A 145 4.01 -22.97 -12.18
CA GLU A 145 2.70 -23.52 -11.85
C GLU A 145 2.54 -23.72 -10.34
N ILE A 146 1.30 -23.56 -9.86
CA ILE A 146 0.91 -23.72 -8.47
C ILE A 146 -0.36 -24.57 -8.40
N ASP A 147 -0.34 -25.61 -7.58
CA ASP A 147 -1.52 -26.43 -7.30
C ASP A 147 -2.48 -25.67 -6.36
N LEU A 148 -3.73 -25.52 -6.77
CA LEU A 148 -4.76 -24.85 -5.97
C LEU A 148 -5.08 -25.57 -4.66
N ASN A 149 -4.89 -26.89 -4.56
CA ASN A 149 -5.09 -27.59 -3.30
C ASN A 149 -4.11 -27.09 -2.22
N LEU A 150 -2.87 -26.73 -2.62
CA LEU A 150 -1.89 -26.14 -1.71
C LEU A 150 -2.28 -24.71 -1.33
N ILE A 151 -2.83 -23.94 -2.27
CA ILE A 151 -3.37 -22.61 -1.97
C ILE A 151 -4.50 -22.71 -0.94
N GLU A 152 -5.46 -23.62 -1.14
CA GLU A 152 -6.58 -23.85 -0.24
C GLU A 152 -6.10 -24.22 1.17
N LEU A 153 -5.10 -25.11 1.28
CA LEU A 153 -4.51 -25.54 2.55
C LEU A 153 -3.81 -24.38 3.29
N HIS A 154 -3.19 -23.44 2.56
CA HIS A 154 -2.38 -22.35 3.12
C HIS A 154 -3.05 -20.96 3.03
N GLN A 155 -4.37 -20.87 2.83
CA GLN A 155 -5.12 -19.61 2.68
C GLN A 155 -4.80 -18.56 3.77
N SER A 156 -4.76 -18.99 5.04
CA SER A 156 -4.51 -18.11 6.19
C SER A 156 -3.10 -17.48 6.17
N GLU A 157 -2.10 -18.23 5.72
CA GLU A 157 -0.73 -17.74 5.55
C GLU A 157 -0.66 -16.73 4.40
N LEU A 158 -1.38 -17.03 3.31
CA LEU A 158 -1.49 -16.18 2.13
C LEU A 158 -2.38 -14.95 2.35
N LYS A 159 -3.10 -14.85 3.48
CA LYS A 159 -4.08 -13.78 3.75
C LYS A 159 -5.23 -13.74 2.74
N ILE A 160 -5.62 -14.92 2.26
CA ILE A 160 -6.83 -15.14 1.49
C ILE A 160 -7.97 -15.34 2.50
N GLU A 161 -9.00 -14.53 2.40
CA GLU A 161 -10.16 -14.53 3.28
C GLU A 161 -11.17 -15.61 2.86
N ASP A 162 -12.07 -15.98 3.78
CA ASP A 162 -13.16 -16.89 3.46
C ASP A 162 -13.96 -16.38 2.26
N TRP A 163 -14.31 -17.29 1.34
CA TRP A 163 -15.04 -17.02 0.09
C TRP A 163 -14.28 -16.21 -0.97
N GLU A 164 -13.07 -15.72 -0.67
CA GLU A 164 -12.29 -14.92 -1.62
C GLU A 164 -11.91 -15.72 -2.87
N LEU A 165 -11.57 -17.01 -2.72
CA LEU A 165 -11.30 -17.93 -3.85
C LEU A 165 -12.48 -18.10 -4.81
N SER A 166 -13.71 -17.85 -4.36
CA SER A 166 -14.94 -18.07 -5.14
C SER A 166 -15.43 -16.83 -5.90
N ARG A 167 -14.57 -15.81 -6.06
CA ARG A 167 -15.00 -14.52 -6.60
C ARG A 167 -13.93 -13.83 -7.41
N THR A 168 -14.31 -13.35 -8.60
CA THR A 168 -13.41 -12.64 -9.50
C THR A 168 -13.02 -11.29 -8.91
N HIS A 169 -11.73 -11.07 -8.69
CA HIS A 169 -11.20 -9.80 -8.20
C HIS A 169 -9.67 -9.70 -8.35
N TRP A 170 -9.19 -8.49 -8.12
CA TRP A 170 -7.78 -8.21 -7.83
C TRP A 170 -7.65 -7.72 -6.39
N ALA A 171 -6.63 -8.19 -5.68
CA ALA A 171 -6.25 -7.71 -4.36
C ALA A 171 -4.73 -7.56 -4.21
N ILE A 172 -4.30 -6.72 -3.26
CA ILE A 172 -2.92 -6.67 -2.76
C ILE A 172 -2.92 -7.17 -1.32
N LYS A 173 -2.14 -8.22 -1.07
CA LYS A 173 -2.09 -8.94 0.19
C LYS A 173 -0.76 -8.72 0.90
N ARG A 174 -0.78 -8.71 2.23
CA ARG A 174 0.41 -8.54 3.08
C ARG A 174 0.90 -9.89 3.58
N ALA A 175 1.59 -10.63 2.71
CA ALA A 175 2.29 -11.86 3.04
C ALA A 175 3.54 -12.00 2.17
N ASN A 176 4.53 -12.75 2.66
CA ASN A 176 5.70 -13.10 1.87
C ASN A 176 5.37 -14.30 0.97
N LEU A 177 4.77 -14.04 -0.20
CA LEU A 177 4.33 -15.08 -1.14
C LEU A 177 5.45 -16.06 -1.48
N LYS A 178 6.62 -15.54 -1.90
CA LYS A 178 7.75 -16.39 -2.32
C LYS A 178 8.26 -17.29 -1.20
N ASN A 179 8.24 -16.83 0.06
CA ASN A 179 8.63 -17.65 1.20
C ASN A 179 7.59 -18.75 1.51
N ILE A 180 6.30 -18.42 1.46
CA ILE A 180 5.21 -19.39 1.68
C ILE A 180 5.26 -20.49 0.62
N LEU A 181 5.37 -20.12 -0.66
CA LEU A 181 5.42 -21.09 -1.76
C LEU A 181 6.67 -21.98 -1.72
N LYS A 182 7.82 -21.48 -1.23
CA LYS A 182 8.99 -22.34 -0.98
C LYS A 182 8.73 -23.41 0.08
N GLY A 183 7.88 -23.11 1.06
CA GLY A 183 7.45 -24.07 2.07
C GLY A 183 6.70 -25.25 1.48
N PHE A 184 5.99 -25.07 0.36
CA PHE A 184 5.20 -26.12 -0.29
C PHE A 184 6.07 -27.29 -0.77
N GLY A 185 7.28 -27.00 -1.26
CA GLY A 185 8.20 -28.04 -1.74
C GLY A 185 8.85 -28.86 -0.62
N ASN A 186 8.95 -28.31 0.59
CA ASN A 186 9.65 -28.94 1.72
C ASN A 186 8.73 -29.77 2.62
N GLY A 187 7.41 -29.71 2.43
CA GLY A 187 6.41 -30.44 3.22
C GLY A 187 6.11 -31.87 2.75
N ASN A 188 6.68 -32.29 1.60
CA ASN A 188 6.43 -33.60 1.01
C ASN A 188 7.41 -34.71 1.47
N GLU A 189 8.23 -34.46 2.51
CA GLU A 189 9.25 -35.39 3.01
C GLU A 189 8.93 -36.08 4.35
N THR A 190 7.68 -36.07 4.82
CA THR A 190 7.31 -36.87 6.01
C THR A 190 6.12 -37.76 5.74
N GLU A 191 6.45 -39.05 5.64
CA GLU A 191 5.61 -40.25 5.70
C GLU A 191 4.68 -40.30 6.92
#